data_AF-A0A819A8P2-F1
#
_entry.id   AF-A0A819A8P2-F1
#
_cell.length_a   1.000
_cell.length_b   1.000
_cell.length_c   1.000
_cell.angle_alpha   90.00
_cell.angle_beta   90.00
_cell.angle_gamma   90.00
#
_symmetry.space_group_name_H-M   'P 1'
#
loop_
_entity.id
_entity.type
_entity.pdbx_description
1 polymer ?
#
loop_
_entity_poly.entity_id
_entity_poly.type
_entity_poly.pdbx_seq_one_letter_code
_entity_poly.pdbx_strand_id
1 'polypeptide(L)'
;MATEIDIASSNTQIPVVNRKRRLCTIIKTSVALLIIAAGLTPTIIRLTRKTNTTTETMMNTTVSFTTTTVPTDITSLITKENSPTTISKTTTTSVSLTTLSSTTSTTTTVTTSTTKPFVLQIFQRTNEVVYPIWNTTLGRDSSPSSPGSKPGTYWPSQPSEAALDGNLSSEYCNYGFCNASGPLQDGCGIQTGFYITFKNKPFILVKFRIATSKNSASRDPTQITIEGSNIEESDLIFGKSWTKIYNGASGLATKDPGRQKYGNNQTITNNSLSFESYRILITSKRGREYCVAYSEFEMTGRFPD
;
A
#
# COMPACT_ATOMS: atom_id res chain seq x y z
N MET A 1 35.80 46.76 -42.50
CA MET A 1 36.52 46.82 -41.23
C MET A 1 35.93 47.97 -40.43
N ALA A 2 34.94 47.68 -39.59
CA ALA A 2 34.38 48.48 -38.50
C ALA A 2 33.12 47.74 -38.05
N THR A 3 33.29 46.86 -37.07
CA THR A 3 32.24 46.21 -36.30
C THR A 3 31.72 47.20 -35.27
N GLU A 4 30.42 47.48 -35.32
CA GLU A 4 29.71 48.27 -34.31
C GLU A 4 29.52 47.40 -33.05
N ILE A 5 29.94 47.94 -31.91
CA ILE A 5 29.86 47.33 -30.58
C ILE A 5 28.65 47.97 -29.91
N ASP A 6 27.60 47.17 -29.67
CA ASP A 6 26.51 47.54 -28.78
C ASP A 6 26.67 46.85 -27.43
N ILE A 7 26.77 47.66 -26.37
CA ILE A 7 26.90 47.23 -24.98
C ILE A 7 25.48 47.05 -24.41
N ALA A 8 25.01 45.82 -24.35
CA ALA A 8 23.80 45.49 -23.59
C ALA A 8 24.16 45.15 -22.13
N SER A 9 23.70 46.01 -21.22
CA SER A 9 23.67 45.80 -19.76
C SER A 9 23.04 44.45 -19.38
N SER A 10 23.84 43.53 -18.82
CA SER A 10 23.32 42.27 -18.27
C SER A 10 22.72 42.50 -16.90
N ASN A 11 21.41 42.73 -16.84
CA ASN A 11 20.65 42.70 -15.60
C ASN A 11 20.44 41.23 -15.20
N THR A 12 21.38 40.66 -14.44
CA THR A 12 21.32 39.27 -13.97
C THR A 12 20.26 39.14 -12.88
N GLN A 13 19.05 38.73 -13.24
CA GLN A 13 18.07 38.22 -12.28
C GLN A 13 18.60 36.91 -11.66
N ILE A 14 19.01 36.98 -10.40
CA ILE A 14 19.32 35.80 -9.58
C ILE A 14 17.99 35.06 -9.30
N PRO A 15 17.86 33.77 -9.66
CA PRO A 15 16.61 33.04 -9.47
C PRO A 15 16.27 32.84 -7.99
N VAL A 16 15.01 33.13 -7.67
CA VAL A 16 14.32 33.11 -6.35
C VAL A 16 14.49 31.80 -5.55
N VAL A 17 14.96 30.74 -6.19
CA VAL A 17 15.22 29.43 -5.56
C VAL A 17 16.29 29.50 -4.47
N ASN A 18 17.29 30.38 -4.60
CA ASN A 18 18.39 30.49 -3.62
C ASN A 18 18.03 31.26 -2.33
N ARG A 19 16.94 32.05 -2.31
CA ARG A 19 16.45 32.69 -1.07
C ARG A 19 15.75 31.69 -0.13
N LYS A 20 15.00 30.72 -0.69
CA LYS A 20 14.26 29.71 0.11
C LYS A 20 15.20 28.75 0.86
N ARG A 21 16.34 28.38 0.25
CA ARG A 21 17.34 27.53 0.92
C ARG A 21 18.04 28.25 2.07
N ARG A 22 18.38 29.54 1.92
CA ARG A 22 18.99 30.33 3.01
C ARG A 22 18.07 30.50 4.21
N LEU A 23 16.77 30.75 4.01
CA LEU A 23 15.82 30.92 5.11
C LEU A 23 15.62 29.63 5.93
N CYS A 24 15.60 28.47 5.26
CA CYS A 24 15.43 27.17 5.92
C CYS A 24 16.66 26.75 6.74
N THR A 25 17.86 27.16 6.31
CA THR A 25 19.11 26.91 7.05
C THR A 25 19.20 27.82 8.28
N ILE A 26 18.83 29.10 8.17
CA ILE A 26 18.87 30.07 9.29
C ILE A 26 17.92 29.63 10.44
N ILE A 27 16.74 29.10 10.13
CA ILE A 27 15.77 28.65 11.16
C ILE A 27 16.25 27.38 11.89
N LYS A 28 16.95 26.46 11.19
CA LYS A 28 17.50 25.25 11.83
C LYS A 28 18.63 25.56 12.81
N THR A 29 19.50 26.53 12.50
CA THR A 29 20.60 26.93 13.38
C THR A 29 20.14 27.73 14.59
N SER A 30 19.12 28.58 14.48
CA SER A 30 18.60 29.34 15.64
C SER A 30 17.88 28.48 16.68
N VAL A 31 17.17 27.43 16.26
CA VAL A 31 16.49 26.51 17.19
C VAL A 31 17.48 25.56 17.87
N ALA A 32 18.55 25.14 17.18
CA ALA A 32 19.61 24.34 17.78
C ALA A 32 20.39 25.12 18.85
N LEU A 33 20.63 26.43 18.66
CA LEU A 33 21.29 27.27 19.67
C LEU A 33 20.45 27.50 20.93
N LEU A 34 19.11 27.55 20.81
CA LEU A 34 18.22 27.74 21.96
C LEU A 34 18.18 26.49 22.88
N ILE A 35 18.44 25.30 22.34
CA ILE A 35 18.41 24.03 23.09
C ILE A 35 19.71 23.81 23.88
N ILE A 36 20.86 24.24 23.34
CA ILE A 36 22.16 24.13 24.04
C ILE A 36 22.23 25.08 25.25
N ALA A 37 21.60 26.26 25.17
CA ALA A 37 21.54 27.20 26.29
C ALA A 37 20.69 26.72 27.48
N ALA A 38 19.85 25.68 27.31
CA ALA A 38 18.94 25.15 28.34
C ALA A 38 19.39 23.82 28.95
N GLY A 39 20.55 23.27 28.56
CA GLY A 39 21.12 22.07 29.19
C GLY A 39 20.37 20.74 28.94
N LEU A 40 19.54 20.65 27.91
CA LEU A 40 18.74 19.45 27.62
C LEU A 40 19.42 18.55 26.56
N THR A 41 19.43 17.23 26.80
CA THR A 41 19.97 16.21 25.89
C THR A 41 19.09 16.02 24.65
N PRO A 42 19.65 15.65 23.47
CA PRO A 42 18.93 15.75 22.21
C PRO A 42 17.87 14.63 22.09
N THR A 43 16.59 15.04 22.07
CA THR A 43 15.45 14.20 21.71
C THR A 43 15.06 14.48 20.24
N ILE A 44 14.61 13.46 19.51
CA ILE A 44 14.25 13.53 18.09
C ILE A 44 13.19 14.63 17.86
N ILE A 45 13.55 15.68 17.11
CA ILE A 45 12.62 16.76 16.71
C ILE A 45 12.02 16.41 15.34
N ARG A 46 10.72 16.13 15.29
CA ARG A 46 9.99 15.95 14.03
C ARG A 46 9.30 17.26 13.63
N LEU A 47 9.87 17.96 12.64
CA LEU A 47 9.28 19.16 12.05
C LEU A 47 8.25 18.76 10.99
N THR A 48 6.97 19.09 11.23
CA THR A 48 5.92 18.92 10.22
C THR A 48 5.54 20.29 9.68
N ARG A 49 5.76 20.52 8.39
CA ARG A 49 5.37 21.77 7.72
C ARG A 49 3.94 21.64 7.22
N LYS A 50 3.03 22.47 7.71
CA LYS A 50 1.71 22.66 7.11
C LYS A 50 1.72 23.94 6.28
N THR A 51 1.40 23.83 5.00
CA THR A 51 1.34 24.97 4.08
C THR A 51 -0.12 25.18 3.74
N ASN A 52 -0.72 26.29 4.16
CA ASN A 52 -2.06 26.67 3.72
C ASN A 52 -1.90 27.68 2.58
N THR A 53 -2.56 27.42 1.46
CA THR A 53 -2.59 28.34 0.31
C THR A 53 -3.94 29.04 0.33
N THR A 54 -3.94 30.37 0.48
CA THR A 54 -5.11 31.21 0.26
C THR A 54 -4.71 32.31 -0.73
N THR A 55 -5.58 32.57 -1.70
CA THR A 55 -5.35 33.49 -2.80
C THR A 55 -5.41 34.95 -2.33
N GLU A 56 -4.34 35.67 -2.69
CA GLU A 56 -4.11 37.11 -2.72
C GLU A 56 -3.96 37.96 -1.44
N THR A 57 -2.95 38.82 -1.55
CA THR A 57 -2.51 39.99 -0.77
C THR A 57 -1.92 39.80 0.65
N MET A 58 -0.61 40.10 0.72
CA MET A 58 0.25 40.31 1.90
C MET A 58 0.57 39.07 2.76
N MET A 59 1.73 38.47 2.47
CA MET A 59 2.28 37.32 3.21
C MET A 59 2.76 37.69 4.61
N ASN A 60 1.98 37.35 5.64
CA ASN A 60 2.52 37.10 6.98
C ASN A 60 2.63 35.58 7.20
N THR A 61 3.86 35.09 7.41
CA THR A 61 4.12 33.68 7.68
C THR A 61 4.12 33.46 9.19
N THR A 62 3.01 32.98 9.74
CA THR A 62 2.96 32.54 11.14
C THR A 62 3.41 31.09 11.23
N VAL A 63 4.49 30.82 11.95
CA VAL A 63 4.98 29.46 12.22
C VAL A 63 4.57 29.08 13.64
N SER A 64 3.74 28.04 13.77
CA SER A 64 3.34 27.47 15.06
C SER A 64 4.14 26.21 15.34
N PHE A 65 4.60 26.03 16.58
CA PHE A 65 5.32 24.82 17.02
C PHE A 65 4.51 24.10 18.09
N THR A 66 4.58 22.77 18.08
CA THR A 66 3.95 21.93 19.11
C THR A 66 4.99 20.93 19.59
N THR A 67 5.28 20.94 20.89
CA THR A 67 6.23 20.04 21.54
C THR A 67 5.43 18.95 22.26
N THR A 68 5.78 17.69 22.03
CA THR A 68 5.20 16.55 22.74
C THR A 68 6.33 15.82 23.45
N THR A 69 6.29 15.80 24.77
CA THR A 69 7.22 15.05 25.61
C THR A 69 6.56 13.71 25.97
N VAL A 70 7.28 12.60 25.76
CA VAL A 70 6.87 11.27 26.23
C VAL A 70 7.80 10.92 27.40
N PRO A 71 7.28 10.63 28.60
CA PRO A 71 8.11 10.19 29.71
C PRO A 71 8.67 8.80 29.45
N THR A 72 9.98 8.64 29.63
CA THR A 72 10.65 7.35 29.78
C THR A 72 11.09 7.24 31.22
N ASP A 73 10.59 6.25 31.96
CA ASP A 73 11.34 5.65 33.07
C ASP A 73 10.85 4.23 33.38
N ILE A 74 11.81 3.30 33.46
CA ILE A 74 11.65 1.93 33.96
C ILE A 74 12.70 1.71 35.07
N THR A 75 12.25 1.05 36.15
CA THR A 75 12.99 0.38 37.27
C THR A 75 13.70 1.27 38.31
N SER A 76 13.72 0.97 39.62
CA SER A 76 13.24 -0.14 40.48
C SER A 76 13.35 0.26 41.97
N LEU A 77 12.54 -0.31 42.87
CA LEU A 77 12.98 -0.87 44.18
C LEU A 77 11.80 -1.49 44.97
N ILE A 78 12.12 -2.61 45.62
CA ILE A 78 11.27 -3.61 46.28
C ILE A 78 11.04 -3.23 47.75
N THR A 79 9.81 -3.36 48.30
CA THR A 79 9.50 -4.22 49.48
C THR A 79 8.01 -4.23 49.88
N LYS A 80 7.52 -5.46 50.07
CA LYS A 80 6.42 -5.97 50.93
C LYS A 80 5.01 -5.35 50.95
N GLU A 81 4.11 -6.21 50.47
CA GLU A 81 2.88 -6.69 51.13
C GLU A 81 1.57 -5.87 51.00
N ASN A 82 0.58 -6.60 50.48
CA ASN A 82 -0.85 -6.36 50.37
C ASN A 82 -1.39 -5.44 49.26
N SER A 83 -2.21 -6.09 48.41
CA SER A 83 -2.99 -5.59 47.29
C SER A 83 -3.73 -4.27 47.59
N PRO A 84 -3.77 -3.33 46.63
CA PRO A 84 -5.10 -2.86 46.23
C PRO A 84 -5.25 -2.44 44.75
N THR A 85 -6.52 -2.53 44.33
CA THR A 85 -7.22 -1.93 43.19
C THR A 85 -6.69 -0.56 42.74
N THR A 86 -6.40 -0.39 41.45
CA THR A 86 -6.01 0.90 40.86
C THR A 86 -7.23 1.71 40.41
N ILE A 87 -7.51 2.80 41.11
CA ILE A 87 -8.34 3.93 40.64
C ILE A 87 -7.37 5.08 40.35
N SER A 88 -7.22 5.47 39.09
CA SER A 88 -6.43 6.66 38.75
C SER A 88 -7.28 7.91 38.92
N LYS A 89 -7.04 8.67 40.00
CA LYS A 89 -7.45 10.07 40.16
C LYS A 89 -6.30 10.98 39.76
N THR A 90 -6.53 11.84 38.76
CA THR A 90 -5.60 12.91 38.41
C THR A 90 -6.04 14.18 39.12
N THR A 91 -5.19 14.71 40.00
CA THR A 91 -5.36 16.02 40.64
C THR A 91 -4.56 17.06 39.84
N THR A 92 -5.21 18.12 39.38
CA THR A 92 -4.55 19.26 38.72
C THR A 92 -4.63 20.47 39.64
N THR A 93 -3.47 20.98 40.05
CA THR A 93 -3.35 22.26 40.76
C THR A 93 -3.19 23.38 39.74
N SER A 94 -4.14 24.31 39.69
CA SER A 94 -4.08 25.52 38.86
C SER A 94 -3.76 26.74 39.73
N VAL A 95 -2.63 27.39 39.48
CA VAL A 95 -2.33 28.73 40.02
C VAL A 95 -2.93 29.76 39.07
N SER A 96 -3.79 30.65 39.59
CA SER A 96 -4.39 31.75 38.83
C SER A 96 -3.57 33.03 39.02
N LEU A 97 -3.24 33.69 37.91
CA LEU A 97 -2.86 35.10 37.87
C LEU A 97 -3.72 35.77 36.79
N THR A 98 -4.70 36.55 37.24
CA THR A 98 -5.45 37.56 36.47
C THR A 98 -4.52 38.75 36.21
N THR A 99 -4.42 39.34 35.02
CA THR A 99 -5.33 40.29 34.33
C THR A 99 -4.63 40.66 32.99
N LEU A 100 -5.21 41.04 31.85
CA LEU A 100 -6.29 41.96 31.51
C LEU A 100 -6.80 41.61 30.09
N SER A 101 -8.08 41.86 29.86
CA SER A 101 -8.89 41.44 28.71
C SER A 101 -8.43 41.91 27.32
N SER A 102 -8.36 40.99 26.37
CA SER A 102 -8.72 41.24 24.97
C SER A 102 -9.67 40.13 24.49
N THR A 103 -10.89 40.51 24.11
CA THR A 103 -11.92 39.59 23.66
C THR A 103 -11.55 39.05 22.27
N THR A 104 -11.04 37.83 22.22
CA THR A 104 -10.97 37.05 20.98
C THR A 104 -12.09 36.02 21.00
N SER A 105 -13.15 36.28 20.25
CA SER A 105 -14.23 35.30 20.03
C SER A 105 -13.64 34.08 19.35
N THR A 106 -13.46 33.01 20.13
CA THR A 106 -12.96 31.74 19.61
C THR A 106 -14.15 30.93 19.14
N THR A 107 -14.45 30.97 17.84
CA THR A 107 -15.44 30.07 17.25
C THR A 107 -14.89 28.65 17.33
N THR A 108 -15.41 27.85 18.26
CA THR A 108 -15.12 26.42 18.33
C THR A 108 -15.85 25.73 17.19
N THR A 109 -15.21 25.60 16.03
CA THR A 109 -15.71 24.74 14.96
C THR A 109 -15.51 23.28 15.40
N VAL A 110 -16.56 22.67 15.95
CA VAL A 110 -16.63 21.22 16.12
C VAL A 110 -16.81 20.64 14.72
N THR A 111 -15.72 20.25 14.07
CA THR A 111 -15.78 19.42 12.87
C THR A 111 -16.17 18.01 13.29
N THR A 112 -17.47 17.72 13.30
CA THR A 112 -17.96 16.35 13.25
C THR A 112 -17.57 15.78 11.88
N SER A 113 -16.48 15.01 11.81
CA SER A 113 -16.21 14.19 10.63
C SER A 113 -17.23 13.07 10.58
N THR A 114 -18.32 13.29 9.86
CA THR A 114 -19.21 12.20 9.44
C THR A 114 -18.44 11.36 8.42
N THR A 115 -17.72 10.32 8.88
CA THR A 115 -17.17 9.34 7.95
C THR A 115 -18.33 8.57 7.36
N LYS A 116 -18.67 8.87 6.11
CA LYS A 116 -19.60 8.05 5.32
C LYS A 116 -19.06 6.61 5.36
N PRO A 117 -19.88 5.62 5.77
CA PRO A 117 -19.43 4.23 5.73
C PRO A 117 -19.15 3.86 4.28
N PHE A 118 -17.93 3.43 3.98
CA PHE A 118 -17.61 2.87 2.67
C PHE A 118 -18.23 1.48 2.56
N VAL A 119 -18.86 1.20 1.42
CA VAL A 119 -19.43 -0.12 1.13
C VAL A 119 -18.35 -1.00 0.50
N LEU A 120 -18.11 -2.16 1.09
CA LEU A 120 -17.25 -3.18 0.51
C LEU A 120 -18.03 -4.03 -0.50
N GLN A 121 -17.47 -4.25 -1.67
CA GLN A 121 -18.03 -5.06 -2.74
C GLN A 121 -17.09 -6.21 -3.10
N ILE A 122 -17.67 -7.37 -3.41
CA ILE A 122 -16.94 -8.52 -3.93
C ILE A 122 -16.87 -8.45 -5.46
N PHE A 123 -15.69 -8.73 -6.00
CA PHE A 123 -15.35 -8.74 -7.41
C PHE A 123 -14.89 -10.17 -7.78
N GLN A 124 -15.83 -11.03 -8.19
CA GLN A 124 -15.61 -12.48 -8.42
C GLN A 124 -16.51 -13.05 -9.54
N ARG A 125 -17.06 -12.18 -10.39
CA ARG A 125 -17.98 -12.56 -11.45
C ARG A 125 -17.92 -11.53 -12.55
N THR A 126 -16.84 -11.56 -13.29
CA THR A 126 -16.61 -10.61 -14.36
C THR A 126 -16.99 -11.26 -15.68
N ASN A 127 -17.80 -10.58 -16.48
CA ASN A 127 -17.84 -10.83 -17.94
C ASN A 127 -16.56 -10.31 -18.63
N GLU A 128 -15.55 -9.96 -17.84
CA GLU A 128 -14.25 -9.50 -18.30
C GLU A 128 -13.38 -10.71 -18.61
N VAL A 129 -12.50 -10.52 -19.59
CA VAL A 129 -11.52 -11.53 -19.96
C VAL A 129 -10.46 -11.60 -18.86
N VAL A 130 -10.17 -12.81 -18.40
CA VAL A 130 -9.09 -13.07 -17.45
C VAL A 130 -7.88 -13.54 -18.22
N TYR A 131 -6.86 -12.69 -18.35
CA TYR A 131 -5.69 -12.96 -19.18
C TYR A 131 -4.66 -13.80 -18.43
N PRO A 132 -4.43 -15.07 -18.82
CA PRO A 132 -3.46 -15.93 -18.16
C PRO A 132 -2.04 -15.54 -18.58
N ILE A 133 -1.12 -15.50 -17.62
CA ILE A 133 0.26 -15.07 -17.85
C ILE A 133 1.28 -15.97 -17.17
N TRP A 134 2.51 -15.93 -17.67
CA TRP A 134 3.65 -16.66 -17.12
C TRP A 134 4.97 -15.91 -17.37
N ASN A 135 6.07 -16.51 -16.89
CA ASN A 135 7.43 -15.99 -17.00
C ASN A 135 7.57 -14.57 -16.44
N THR A 136 6.99 -14.33 -15.27
CA THR A 136 6.96 -12.99 -14.70
C THR A 136 7.08 -12.98 -13.19
N THR A 137 7.58 -11.86 -12.68
CA THR A 137 7.67 -11.55 -11.26
C THR A 137 7.26 -10.09 -11.06
N LEU A 138 7.10 -9.69 -9.80
CA LEU A 138 6.76 -8.33 -9.42
C LEU A 138 7.57 -7.27 -10.20
N GLY A 139 6.88 -6.33 -10.85
CA GLY A 139 7.47 -5.25 -11.64
C GLY A 139 8.15 -5.68 -12.94
N ARG A 140 8.03 -6.94 -13.36
CA ARG A 140 8.59 -7.45 -14.62
C ARG A 140 7.52 -7.66 -15.69
N ASP A 141 7.99 -7.70 -16.93
CA ASP A 141 7.18 -8.03 -18.08
C ASP A 141 6.64 -9.45 -17.95
N SER A 142 5.51 -9.72 -18.60
CA SER A 142 4.85 -11.01 -18.58
C SER A 142 4.57 -11.50 -19.98
N SER A 143 4.69 -12.82 -20.16
CA SER A 143 4.29 -13.49 -21.39
C SER A 143 2.85 -14.01 -21.27
N PRO A 144 2.03 -13.90 -22.32
CA PRO A 144 0.74 -14.58 -22.36
C PRO A 144 0.92 -16.10 -22.23
N SER A 145 0.05 -16.73 -21.45
CA SER A 145 -0.05 -18.18 -21.39
C SER A 145 -1.17 -18.67 -22.30
N SER A 146 -1.01 -19.84 -22.91
CA SER A 146 -2.00 -20.40 -23.84
C SER A 146 -2.50 -21.77 -23.37
N PRO A 147 -3.65 -22.26 -23.87
CA PRO A 147 -4.07 -23.63 -23.60
C PRO A 147 -3.05 -24.63 -24.15
N GLY A 148 -2.67 -25.63 -23.35
CA GLY A 148 -1.78 -26.68 -23.81
C GLY A 148 -1.26 -27.60 -22.71
N SER A 149 -0.13 -28.24 -22.97
CA SER A 149 0.53 -29.14 -22.03
C SER A 149 2.03 -28.86 -21.87
N LYS A 150 2.54 -27.79 -22.48
CA LYS A 150 3.97 -27.42 -22.56
C LYS A 150 4.32 -26.29 -21.57
N PRO A 151 5.62 -25.96 -21.39
CA PRO A 151 5.98 -24.73 -20.68
C PRO A 151 5.29 -23.50 -21.27
N GLY A 152 4.86 -22.61 -20.40
CA GLY A 152 4.10 -21.41 -20.72
C GLY A 152 2.62 -21.64 -21.01
N THR A 153 2.10 -22.84 -20.77
CA THR A 153 0.69 -23.15 -21.00
C THR A 153 -0.09 -23.38 -19.69
N TYR A 154 -1.41 -23.40 -19.81
CA TYR A 154 -2.33 -23.87 -18.79
C TYR A 154 -3.14 -25.06 -19.31
N TRP A 155 -3.72 -25.83 -18.39
CA TRP A 155 -4.53 -26.99 -18.75
C TRP A 155 -5.81 -26.55 -19.48
N PRO A 156 -6.09 -26.99 -20.73
CA PRO A 156 -7.14 -26.40 -21.56
C PRO A 156 -8.56 -26.40 -20.96
N SER A 157 -8.90 -27.43 -20.19
CA SER A 157 -10.18 -27.52 -19.48
C SER A 157 -10.19 -26.88 -18.08
N GLN A 158 -9.13 -26.14 -17.73
CA GLN A 158 -8.92 -25.47 -16.44
C GLN A 158 -8.35 -24.06 -16.71
N PRO A 159 -9.11 -23.21 -17.44
CA PRO A 159 -8.61 -21.94 -17.94
C PRO A 159 -8.60 -20.86 -16.85
N SER A 160 -8.02 -19.69 -17.12
CA SER A 160 -7.89 -18.62 -16.12
C SER A 160 -9.22 -18.03 -15.66
N GLU A 161 -10.27 -18.11 -16.48
CA GLU A 161 -11.61 -17.66 -16.11
C GLU A 161 -12.16 -18.43 -14.90
N ALA A 162 -11.73 -19.70 -14.73
CA ALA A 162 -12.09 -20.51 -13.57
C ALA A 162 -11.46 -20.00 -12.25
N ALA A 163 -10.58 -19.01 -12.30
CA ALA A 163 -10.10 -18.35 -11.09
C ALA A 163 -11.09 -17.30 -10.56
N LEU A 164 -12.09 -16.88 -11.34
CA LEU A 164 -12.95 -15.72 -11.04
C LEU A 164 -14.41 -15.94 -11.46
N ASP A 165 -14.83 -17.21 -11.58
CA ASP A 165 -16.16 -17.57 -12.09
C ASP A 165 -17.21 -17.79 -10.96
N GLY A 166 -16.78 -17.70 -9.69
CA GLY A 166 -17.62 -17.93 -8.53
C GLY A 166 -17.96 -19.41 -8.29
N ASN A 167 -17.25 -20.34 -8.93
CA ASN A 167 -17.54 -21.77 -8.89
C ASN A 167 -16.35 -22.58 -8.36
N LEU A 168 -16.46 -23.02 -7.11
CA LEU A 168 -15.41 -23.85 -6.47
C LEU A 168 -15.18 -25.21 -7.15
N SER A 169 -15.99 -25.61 -8.14
CA SER A 169 -15.85 -26.87 -8.89
C SER A 169 -15.01 -26.76 -10.16
N SER A 170 -14.83 -25.55 -10.68
CA SER A 170 -13.84 -25.27 -11.72
C SER A 170 -12.48 -24.99 -11.05
N GLU A 171 -11.41 -24.99 -11.83
CA GLU A 171 -10.09 -24.61 -11.34
C GLU A 171 -9.26 -24.05 -12.50
N TYR A 172 -8.32 -23.16 -12.16
CA TYR A 172 -7.26 -22.73 -13.06
C TYR A 172 -5.98 -23.48 -12.70
N CYS A 173 -5.29 -24.09 -13.67
CA CYS A 173 -4.01 -24.78 -13.47
C CYS A 173 -2.98 -24.34 -14.52
N ASN A 174 -1.95 -23.61 -14.07
CA ASN A 174 -0.88 -23.10 -14.93
C ASN A 174 0.45 -23.81 -14.66
N TYR A 175 1.09 -24.33 -15.71
CA TYR A 175 2.32 -25.12 -15.56
C TYR A 175 3.57 -24.25 -15.34
N GLY A 176 3.53 -22.96 -15.71
CA GLY A 176 4.71 -22.11 -15.73
C GLY A 176 5.80 -22.71 -16.61
N PHE A 177 7.00 -22.91 -16.06
CA PHE A 177 8.11 -23.52 -16.81
C PHE A 177 8.02 -25.05 -16.97
N CYS A 178 7.00 -25.69 -16.39
CA CYS A 178 6.80 -27.14 -16.46
C CYS A 178 5.81 -27.54 -17.56
N ASN A 179 5.56 -28.84 -17.67
CA ASN A 179 4.62 -29.43 -18.63
C ASN A 179 3.77 -30.49 -17.93
N ALA A 180 2.62 -30.85 -18.51
CA ALA A 180 1.61 -31.69 -17.86
C ALA A 180 2.09 -33.11 -17.51
N SER A 181 3.02 -33.64 -18.30
CA SER A 181 3.58 -35.00 -18.14
C SER A 181 5.00 -35.00 -17.58
N GLY A 182 5.47 -33.84 -17.11
CA GLY A 182 6.83 -33.64 -16.63
C GLY A 182 7.02 -34.13 -15.20
N PRO A 183 8.27 -34.21 -14.72
CA PRO A 183 8.53 -34.54 -13.34
C PRO A 183 7.96 -33.48 -12.40
N LEU A 184 7.50 -33.92 -11.23
CA LEU A 184 6.94 -33.06 -10.20
C LEU A 184 8.05 -32.25 -9.52
N GLN A 185 7.92 -30.91 -9.57
CA GLN A 185 8.95 -29.99 -9.09
C GLN A 185 8.35 -28.86 -8.25
N ASP A 186 9.18 -28.24 -7.43
CA ASP A 186 8.79 -27.08 -6.61
C ASP A 186 8.57 -25.82 -7.45
N GLY A 187 9.28 -25.68 -8.57
CA GLY A 187 9.21 -24.49 -9.43
C GLY A 187 8.01 -24.42 -10.37
N CYS A 188 7.27 -25.50 -10.58
CA CYS A 188 6.19 -25.52 -11.56
C CYS A 188 5.03 -24.61 -11.15
N GLY A 189 4.49 -23.85 -12.10
CA GLY A 189 3.40 -22.90 -11.88
C GLY A 189 3.77 -21.66 -11.04
N ILE A 190 4.97 -21.57 -10.49
CA ILE A 190 5.48 -20.31 -9.92
C ILE A 190 5.80 -19.36 -11.08
N GLN A 191 5.75 -18.03 -10.83
CA GLN A 191 5.92 -16.99 -11.85
C GLN A 191 4.81 -16.99 -12.91
N THR A 192 3.63 -17.47 -12.52
CA THR A 192 2.41 -17.47 -13.32
C THR A 192 1.34 -16.68 -12.62
N GLY A 193 0.21 -16.51 -13.29
CA GLY A 193 -0.98 -15.96 -12.70
C GLY A 193 -1.93 -15.48 -13.77
N PHE A 194 -2.54 -14.33 -13.52
CA PHE A 194 -3.40 -13.67 -14.48
C PHE A 194 -3.41 -12.16 -14.24
N TYR A 195 -3.90 -11.42 -15.22
CA TYR A 195 -4.41 -10.08 -15.00
C TYR A 195 -5.83 -9.94 -15.52
N ILE A 196 -6.53 -8.94 -14.98
CA ILE A 196 -7.92 -8.64 -15.32
C ILE A 196 -8.12 -7.13 -15.29
N THR A 197 -8.92 -6.63 -16.23
CA THR A 197 -9.35 -5.22 -16.32
C THR A 197 -10.84 -5.13 -16.02
N PHE A 198 -11.23 -4.30 -15.05
CA PHE A 198 -12.62 -4.05 -14.70
C PHE A 198 -13.12 -2.78 -15.39
N LYS A 199 -13.95 -2.90 -16.43
CA LYS A 199 -14.35 -1.78 -17.30
C LYS A 199 -15.30 -0.78 -16.65
N ASN A 200 -15.95 -1.14 -15.55
CA ASN A 200 -17.01 -0.32 -14.98
C ASN A 200 -16.46 0.90 -14.23
N LYS A 201 -15.47 0.70 -13.36
CA LYS A 201 -14.86 1.77 -12.55
C LYS A 201 -13.62 1.25 -11.78
N PRO A 202 -12.53 2.03 -11.68
CA PRO A 202 -11.43 1.71 -10.78
C PRO A 202 -11.89 1.63 -9.32
N PHE A 203 -11.38 0.65 -8.59
CA PHE A 203 -11.68 0.47 -7.16
C PHE A 203 -10.40 0.28 -6.36
N ILE A 204 -10.46 0.44 -5.04
CA ILE A 204 -9.37 0.15 -4.10
C ILE A 204 -9.54 -1.28 -3.61
N LEU A 205 -8.59 -2.16 -3.91
CA LEU A 205 -8.56 -3.51 -3.35
C LEU A 205 -8.20 -3.47 -1.86
N VAL A 206 -9.04 -4.10 -1.03
CA VAL A 206 -8.94 -4.07 0.45
C VAL A 206 -8.61 -5.44 1.02
N LYS A 207 -9.18 -6.51 0.47
CA LYS A 207 -8.88 -7.88 0.90
C LYS A 207 -9.03 -8.85 -0.26
N PHE A 208 -8.42 -10.02 -0.11
CA PHE A 208 -8.64 -11.14 -1.00
C PHE A 208 -8.64 -12.47 -0.24
N ARG A 209 -9.13 -13.53 -0.89
CA ARG A 209 -8.95 -14.92 -0.44
C ARG A 209 -8.90 -15.86 -1.64
N ILE A 210 -8.20 -16.98 -1.50
CA ILE A 210 -8.07 -17.99 -2.55
C ILE A 210 -8.77 -19.27 -2.11
N ALA A 211 -9.52 -19.89 -3.00
CA ALA A 211 -10.05 -21.23 -2.81
C ALA A 211 -9.11 -22.28 -3.40
N THR A 212 -8.90 -23.34 -2.63
CA THR A 212 -8.04 -24.45 -3.00
C THR A 212 -8.59 -25.24 -4.18
N SER A 213 -7.70 -25.78 -5.00
CA SER A 213 -8.05 -26.66 -6.12
C SER A 213 -8.71 -27.97 -5.65
N LYS A 214 -9.37 -28.69 -6.57
CA LYS A 214 -10.04 -29.96 -6.25
C LYS A 214 -9.09 -31.15 -6.11
N ASN A 215 -7.94 -31.12 -6.79
CA ASN A 215 -7.11 -32.33 -6.97
C ASN A 215 -6.03 -32.53 -5.90
N SER A 216 -5.23 -31.51 -5.59
CA SER A 216 -4.03 -31.71 -4.78
C SER A 216 -3.62 -30.46 -4.01
N ALA A 217 -3.39 -30.63 -2.70
CA ALA A 217 -2.90 -29.57 -1.82
C ALA A 217 -1.50 -29.07 -2.21
N SER A 218 -0.67 -29.91 -2.85
CA SER A 218 0.69 -29.52 -3.31
C SER A 218 0.67 -28.40 -4.36
N ARG A 219 -0.47 -28.21 -5.05
CA ARG A 219 -0.67 -27.16 -6.07
C ARG A 219 -1.09 -25.82 -5.49
N ASP A 220 -1.47 -25.78 -4.21
CA ASP A 220 -2.02 -24.58 -3.60
C ASP A 220 -0.96 -23.46 -3.61
N PRO A 221 -1.31 -22.25 -4.10
CA PRO A 221 -0.42 -21.11 -3.97
C PRO A 221 -0.31 -20.71 -2.51
N THR A 222 0.90 -20.53 -1.98
CA THR A 222 1.16 -20.16 -0.58
C THR A 222 1.58 -18.70 -0.44
N GLN A 223 2.20 -18.14 -1.47
CA GLN A 223 2.55 -16.72 -1.55
C GLN A 223 2.20 -16.15 -2.91
N ILE A 224 1.82 -14.87 -2.92
CA ILE A 224 1.48 -14.13 -4.13
C ILE A 224 2.00 -12.69 -4.07
N THR A 225 2.03 -12.04 -5.22
CA THR A 225 1.98 -10.58 -5.32
C THR A 225 0.72 -10.12 -6.01
N ILE A 226 0.25 -8.93 -5.65
CA ILE A 226 -0.82 -8.23 -6.35
C ILE A 226 -0.29 -6.87 -6.76
N GLU A 227 -0.54 -6.50 -8.01
CA GLU A 227 -0.22 -5.20 -8.57
C GLU A 227 -1.46 -4.59 -9.22
N GLY A 228 -1.50 -3.27 -9.33
CA GLY A 228 -2.56 -2.54 -10.01
C GLY A 228 -2.04 -1.66 -11.13
N SER A 229 -2.90 -1.40 -12.11
CA SER A 229 -2.64 -0.49 -13.22
C SER A 229 -3.90 0.27 -13.65
N ASN A 230 -3.69 1.47 -14.19
CA ASN A 230 -4.70 2.28 -14.88
C ASN A 230 -4.21 2.63 -16.30
N ILE A 231 -3.31 1.81 -16.85
CA ILE A 231 -2.79 1.96 -18.21
C ILE A 231 -3.65 1.13 -19.16
N GLU A 232 -3.64 1.52 -20.44
CA GLU A 232 -4.29 0.80 -21.53
C GLU A 232 -3.89 -0.68 -21.59
N GLU A 233 -4.85 -1.52 -21.99
CA GLU A 233 -4.72 -2.98 -21.99
C GLU A 233 -3.52 -3.49 -22.80
N SER A 234 -3.19 -2.83 -23.91
CA SER A 234 -2.06 -3.20 -24.77
C SER A 234 -0.70 -3.13 -24.07
N ASP A 235 -0.57 -2.32 -23.02
CA ASP A 235 0.67 -2.13 -22.27
C ASP A 235 0.71 -2.96 -20.97
N LEU A 236 -0.34 -3.71 -20.65
CA LEU A 236 -0.42 -4.52 -19.44
C LEU A 236 0.53 -5.73 -19.43
N ILE A 237 1.15 -6.06 -20.57
CA ILE A 237 2.24 -7.04 -20.63
C ILE A 237 3.55 -6.52 -20.02
N PHE A 238 3.74 -5.20 -19.92
CA PHE A 238 5.00 -4.61 -19.45
C PHE A 238 4.99 -4.40 -17.93
N GLY A 239 6.06 -4.81 -17.26
CA GLY A 239 6.23 -4.70 -15.81
C GLY A 239 6.17 -3.27 -15.29
N LYS A 240 6.64 -2.31 -16.10
CA LYS A 240 6.59 -0.87 -15.78
C LYS A 240 5.15 -0.32 -15.64
N SER A 241 4.16 -1.02 -16.20
CA SER A 241 2.75 -0.62 -16.16
C SER A 241 2.11 -0.92 -14.81
N TRP A 242 2.78 -1.66 -13.95
CA TRP A 242 2.23 -2.22 -12.71
C TRP A 242 2.78 -1.54 -11.47
N THR A 243 1.89 -1.20 -10.54
CA THR A 243 2.23 -0.69 -9.21
C THR A 243 1.96 -1.75 -8.17
N LYS A 244 2.95 -2.10 -7.35
CA LYS A 244 2.80 -3.08 -6.26
C LYS A 244 1.75 -2.63 -5.24
N ILE A 245 0.81 -3.53 -4.95
CA ILE A 245 -0.23 -3.39 -3.93
C ILE A 245 0.05 -4.33 -2.75
N TYR A 246 0.42 -5.58 -3.04
CA TYR A 246 0.58 -6.64 -2.05
C TYR A 246 1.75 -7.56 -2.40
N ASN A 247 2.45 -8.05 -1.37
CA ASN A 247 3.43 -9.12 -1.47
C ASN A 247 3.43 -9.89 -0.14
N GLY A 248 3.01 -11.15 -0.16
CA GLY A 248 2.87 -11.92 1.05
C GLY A 248 2.12 -13.23 0.88
N ALA A 249 1.57 -13.72 1.99
CA ALA A 249 0.84 -14.98 2.04
C ALA A 249 -0.45 -14.94 1.20
N SER A 250 -0.81 -16.07 0.61
CA SER A 250 -2.08 -16.22 -0.13
C SER A 250 -3.31 -16.42 0.76
N GLY A 251 -3.09 -16.67 2.05
CA GLY A 251 -4.09 -17.22 2.97
C GLY A 251 -4.15 -18.75 3.02
N LEU A 252 -3.31 -19.44 2.24
CA LEU A 252 -3.16 -20.91 2.27
C LEU A 252 -1.81 -21.36 2.86
N ALA A 253 -0.88 -20.45 3.16
CA ALA A 253 0.48 -20.79 3.59
C ALA A 253 0.54 -21.66 4.86
N THR A 254 -0.24 -21.35 5.89
CA THR A 254 -0.08 -21.93 7.23
C THR A 254 -0.88 -23.21 7.45
N LYS A 255 -2.04 -23.35 6.81
CA LYS A 255 -2.93 -24.51 6.96
C LYS A 255 -3.63 -24.80 5.64
N ASP A 256 -3.76 -26.08 5.30
CA ASP A 256 -4.64 -26.55 4.24
C ASP A 256 -6.10 -26.55 4.74
N PRO A 257 -7.01 -25.74 4.15
CA PRO A 257 -8.43 -25.72 4.54
C PRO A 257 -9.22 -26.93 4.01
N GLY A 258 -8.59 -27.85 3.28
CA GLY A 258 -9.26 -28.90 2.51
C GLY A 258 -9.45 -28.48 1.05
N ARG A 259 -10.00 -29.35 0.21
CA ARG A 259 -10.19 -29.11 -1.24
C ARG A 259 -11.46 -28.32 -1.50
N GLN A 260 -11.42 -27.40 -2.48
CA GLN A 260 -12.55 -26.55 -2.86
C GLN A 260 -13.06 -25.73 -1.65
N LYS A 261 -12.14 -25.22 -0.85
CA LYS A 261 -12.40 -24.41 0.34
C LYS A 261 -11.57 -23.13 0.30
N TYR A 262 -12.16 -22.03 0.73
CA TYR A 262 -11.42 -20.79 0.90
C TYR A 262 -10.40 -20.91 2.04
N GLY A 263 -9.22 -20.36 1.80
CA GLY A 263 -8.24 -20.04 2.85
C GLY A 263 -8.63 -18.82 3.67
N ASN A 264 -7.68 -18.37 4.49
CA ASN A 264 -7.85 -17.18 5.32
C ASN A 264 -7.87 -15.91 4.48
N ASN A 265 -8.77 -14.98 4.82
CA ASN A 265 -8.76 -13.64 4.23
C ASN A 265 -7.42 -12.95 4.46
N GLN A 266 -6.90 -12.32 3.41
CA GLN A 266 -5.71 -11.49 3.44
C GLN A 266 -6.11 -10.04 3.30
N THR A 267 -5.86 -9.24 4.33
CA THR A 267 -6.15 -7.80 4.33
C THR A 267 -4.97 -7.02 3.77
N ILE A 268 -5.24 -6.07 2.89
CA ILE A 268 -4.28 -5.15 2.30
C ILE A 268 -4.41 -3.81 3.03
N THR A 269 -3.53 -3.56 3.99
CA THR A 269 -3.65 -2.40 4.90
C THR A 269 -3.11 -1.10 4.31
N ASN A 270 -2.19 -1.16 3.34
CA ASN A 270 -1.45 -0.01 2.85
C ASN A 270 -1.83 0.41 1.43
N ASN A 271 -2.98 -0.05 0.91
CA ASN A 271 -3.47 0.35 -0.41
C ASN A 271 -4.52 1.46 -0.29
N SER A 272 -4.17 2.65 -0.76
CA SER A 272 -5.08 3.79 -0.89
C SER A 272 -5.36 4.17 -2.34
N LEU A 273 -4.80 3.44 -3.31
CA LEU A 273 -4.93 3.72 -4.73
C LEU A 273 -6.02 2.84 -5.34
N SER A 274 -6.79 3.43 -6.24
CA SER A 274 -7.78 2.71 -7.04
C SER A 274 -7.21 2.34 -8.40
N PHE A 275 -7.44 1.10 -8.82
CA PHE A 275 -6.97 0.57 -10.10
C PHE A 275 -8.12 -0.05 -10.90
N GLU A 276 -8.03 0.07 -12.22
CA GLU A 276 -8.91 -0.60 -13.18
C GLU A 276 -8.45 -2.03 -13.44
N SER A 277 -7.12 -2.21 -13.52
CA SER A 277 -6.51 -3.49 -13.80
C SER A 277 -5.77 -4.03 -12.60
N TYR A 278 -5.84 -5.34 -12.41
CA TYR A 278 -5.14 -6.06 -11.35
C TYR A 278 -4.38 -7.24 -11.90
N ARG A 279 -3.12 -7.41 -11.47
CA ARG A 279 -2.26 -8.54 -11.80
C ARG A 279 -1.95 -9.33 -10.55
N ILE A 280 -2.25 -10.62 -10.58
CA ILE A 280 -2.02 -11.56 -9.48
C ILE A 280 -0.92 -12.51 -9.94
N LEU A 281 0.17 -12.61 -9.19
CA LEU A 281 1.29 -13.48 -9.51
C LEU A 281 1.55 -14.46 -8.37
N ILE A 282 1.77 -15.73 -8.71
CA ILE A 282 2.12 -16.77 -7.76
C ILE A 282 3.63 -16.79 -7.54
N THR A 283 4.06 -16.61 -6.30
CA THR A 283 5.49 -16.58 -5.93
C THR A 283 5.95 -17.81 -5.16
N SER A 284 5.03 -18.59 -4.60
CA SER A 284 5.32 -19.87 -3.96
C SER A 284 4.08 -20.76 -3.91
N LYS A 285 4.30 -22.07 -3.76
CA LYS A 285 3.25 -23.10 -3.63
C LYS A 285 3.60 -24.11 -2.54
N ARG A 286 2.62 -24.91 -2.13
CA ARG A 286 2.75 -25.81 -0.97
C ARG A 286 3.73 -26.96 -1.17
N GLY A 287 3.77 -27.56 -2.36
CA GLY A 287 4.60 -28.74 -2.58
C GLY A 287 4.95 -28.99 -4.04
N ARG A 288 5.57 -30.16 -4.27
CA ARG A 288 6.05 -30.58 -5.58
C ARG A 288 4.90 -31.11 -6.43
N GLU A 289 4.67 -30.44 -7.55
CA GLU A 289 3.63 -30.82 -8.51
C GLU A 289 3.82 -30.09 -9.84
N TYR A 290 3.17 -30.54 -10.92
CA TYR A 290 3.38 -30.01 -12.28
C TYR A 290 2.75 -28.63 -12.57
N CYS A 291 1.85 -28.14 -11.72
CA CYS A 291 1.26 -26.79 -11.84
C CYS A 291 0.98 -26.17 -10.48
N VAL A 292 0.63 -24.88 -10.50
CA VAL A 292 -0.14 -24.24 -9.44
C VAL A 292 -1.61 -24.28 -9.86
N ALA A 293 -2.48 -24.61 -8.92
CA ALA A 293 -3.91 -24.67 -9.16
C ALA A 293 -4.74 -24.12 -8.01
N TYR A 294 -5.83 -23.43 -8.34
CA TYR A 294 -6.80 -22.88 -7.41
C TYR A 294 -8.16 -22.72 -8.10
N SER A 295 -9.23 -22.78 -7.31
CA SER A 295 -10.61 -22.79 -7.80
C SER A 295 -11.29 -21.43 -7.77
N GLU A 296 -10.74 -20.47 -7.02
CA GLU A 296 -11.32 -19.12 -6.97
C GLU A 296 -10.29 -18.15 -6.39
N PHE A 297 -10.34 -16.91 -6.84
CA PHE A 297 -9.64 -15.75 -6.32
C PHE A 297 -10.66 -14.65 -6.04
N GLU A 298 -11.16 -14.59 -4.81
CA GLU A 298 -12.16 -13.59 -4.45
C GLU A 298 -11.48 -12.28 -4.06
N MET A 299 -11.80 -11.20 -4.78
CA MET A 299 -11.35 -9.84 -4.45
C MET A 299 -12.47 -9.09 -3.75
N THR A 300 -12.14 -8.32 -2.70
CA THR A 300 -13.08 -7.37 -2.11
C THR A 300 -12.44 -6.00 -2.01
N GLY A 301 -13.17 -5.00 -2.47
CA GLY A 301 -12.69 -3.63 -2.52
C GLY A 301 -13.80 -2.61 -2.26
N ARG A 302 -13.47 -1.35 -2.45
CA ARG A 302 -14.39 -0.21 -2.37
C ARG A 302 -14.07 0.80 -3.46
N PHE A 303 -15.07 1.56 -3.88
CA PHE A 303 -14.80 2.71 -4.75
C PHE A 303 -14.15 3.85 -3.95
N PRO A 304 -13.29 4.67 -4.59
CA PRO A 304 -12.86 5.93 -4.00
C PRO A 304 -14.07 6.84 -3.75
N ASP A 305 -14.00 7.60 -2.65
CA ASP A 305 -15.04 8.57 -2.25
C ASP A 305 -15.12 9.78 -3.19
#